data_AF-A0A1I7JP56-F1
#
_entry.id   AF-A0A1I7JP56-F1
#
_cell.length_a   1.000
_cell.length_b   1.000
_cell.length_c   1.000
_cell.angle_alpha   90.00
_cell.angle_beta   90.00
_cell.angle_gamma   90.00
#
_symmetry.space_group_name_H-M   'P 1'
#
loop_
_entity.id
_entity.type
_entity.pdbx_description
1 polymer ?
#
loop_
_entity_poly.entity_id
_entity_poly.type
_entity_poly.pdbx_seq_one_letter_code
_entity_poly.pdbx_strand_id
1 'polypeptide(L)'
;MLKSYPAIFHKEDDGSFWVEFPGFGGGTEGDDVEEAMKNAREMLESSLAAYLDEGLELPKVVNMSELSVEDGFITLIQAPIFKKYQSHSKKCYGSRMVSQISRP
;
A
#
# COMPACT_ATOMS: atom_id res chain seq x y z
N MET A 1 2.70 -9.97 7.44
CA MET A 1 2.27 -9.25 8.67
C MET A 1 0.99 -8.51 8.33
N LEU A 2 0.00 -8.44 9.21
CA LEU A 2 -1.22 -7.65 8.95
C LEU A 2 -1.04 -6.24 9.51
N LYS A 3 -1.50 -5.24 8.76
CA LYS A 3 -1.59 -3.85 9.23
C LYS A 3 -3.02 -3.36 9.09
N SER A 4 -3.45 -2.58 10.08
CA SER A 4 -4.79 -2.02 10.15
C SER A 4 -4.69 -0.51 10.08
N TYR A 5 -5.47 0.11 9.18
CA TYR A 5 -5.53 1.55 9.04
C TYR A 5 -6.99 2.01 9.07
N PRO A 6 -7.27 3.16 9.73
CA PRO A 6 -8.60 3.74 9.71
C PRO A 6 -8.93 4.25 8.31
N ALA A 7 -10.16 4.01 7.90
CA ALA A 7 -10.76 4.50 6.67
C ALA A 7 -12.10 5.14 7.01
N ILE A 8 -12.35 6.30 6.43
CA ILE A 8 -13.57 7.08 6.60
C ILE A 8 -14.47 6.78 5.42
N PHE A 9 -15.66 6.25 5.69
CA PHE A 9 -16.68 6.00 4.66
C PHE A 9 -17.71 7.10 4.74
N HIS A 10 -17.77 7.92 3.71
CA HIS A 10 -18.82 8.90 3.48
C HIS A 10 -19.91 8.24 2.64
N LYS A 11 -21.15 8.37 3.09
CA LYS A 11 -22.31 7.84 2.37
C LYS A 11 -22.99 8.98 1.62
N GLU A 12 -23.13 8.81 0.31
CA GLU A 12 -23.85 9.78 -0.53
C GLU A 12 -25.34 9.41 -0.63
N ASP A 13 -26.18 10.40 -0.98
CA ASP A 13 -27.63 10.22 -1.11
C ASP A 13 -28.03 9.23 -2.23
N ASP A 14 -27.16 9.05 -3.23
CA ASP A 14 -27.37 8.10 -4.36
C ASP A 14 -27.10 6.64 -3.96
N GLY A 15 -26.63 6.40 -2.73
CA GLY A 15 -26.27 5.06 -2.24
C GLY A 15 -24.80 4.70 -2.45
N SER A 16 -24.06 5.49 -3.23
CA SER A 16 -22.61 5.36 -3.39
C SER A 16 -21.85 5.70 -2.11
N PHE A 17 -20.63 5.17 -2.00
CA PHE A 17 -19.74 5.37 -0.87
C PHE A 17 -18.40 5.91 -1.33
N TRP A 18 -17.94 6.97 -0.67
CA TRP A 18 -16.59 7.48 -0.79
C TRP A 18 -15.77 7.06 0.41
N VAL A 19 -14.56 6.56 0.17
CA VAL A 19 -13.63 6.12 1.21
C VAL A 19 -12.38 6.99 1.20
N GLU A 20 -12.05 7.57 2.35
CA GLU A 20 -10.83 8.35 2.54
C GLU A 20 -9.92 7.72 3.60
N PHE A 21 -8.61 7.75 3.36
CA PHE A 21 -7.62 7.28 4.31
C PHE A 21 -6.84 8.46 4.91
N PRO A 22 -7.05 8.85 6.18
CA PRO A 22 -6.33 9.99 6.77
C PRO A 22 -4.81 9.81 6.88
N GLY A 23 -4.30 8.58 6.71
CA GLY A 23 -2.87 8.25 6.72
C GLY A 23 -2.24 8.10 5.34
N PHE A 24 -3.04 8.07 4.27
CA PHE A 24 -2.57 7.90 2.89
C PHE A 24 -3.21 9.01 2.05
N GLY A 25 -2.45 9.73 1.24
CA GLY A 25 -3.00 10.83 0.42
C GLY A 25 -3.87 10.35 -0.76
N GLY A 26 -4.84 9.47 -0.50
CA GLY A 26 -5.70 8.84 -1.49
C GLY A 26 -7.00 8.32 -0.89
N GLY A 27 -7.96 8.06 -1.77
CA GLY A 27 -9.27 7.53 -1.45
C GLY A 27 -9.80 6.66 -2.59
N THR A 28 -10.85 5.91 -2.31
CA THR A 28 -11.53 5.07 -3.28
C THR A 28 -13.02 5.32 -3.21
N GLU A 29 -13.73 5.11 -4.31
CA GLU A 29 -15.19 5.10 -4.31
C GLU A 29 -15.71 3.69 -4.60
N GLY A 30 -16.99 3.48 -4.32
CA GLY A 30 -17.73 2.29 -4.74
C GLY A 30 -19.22 2.58 -4.77
N ASP A 31 -19.93 1.90 -5.65
CA ASP A 31 -21.39 2.05 -5.78
C ASP A 31 -22.11 1.44 -4.57
N ASP A 32 -21.50 0.43 -3.94
CA ASP A 32 -21.98 -0.24 -2.73
C ASP A 32 -20.89 -0.28 -1.64
N VAL A 33 -21.32 -0.47 -0.39
CA VAL A 33 -20.39 -0.60 0.75
C VAL A 33 -19.41 -1.76 0.59
N GLU A 34 -19.85 -2.88 0.02
CA GLU A 34 -19.00 -4.05 -0.21
C GLU A 34 -17.92 -3.76 -1.26
N GLU A 35 -18.30 -3.05 -2.33
CA GLU A 35 -17.37 -2.65 -3.38
C GLU A 35 -16.39 -1.60 -2.88
N ALA A 36 -16.87 -0.57 -2.18
CA ALA A 36 -16.04 0.45 -1.56
C ALA A 36 -15.04 -0.18 -0.57
N MET A 37 -15.46 -1.15 0.24
CA MET A 37 -14.58 -1.90 1.15
C MET A 37 -13.51 -2.71 0.41
N LYS A 38 -13.88 -3.36 -0.70
CA LYS A 38 -12.94 -4.12 -1.53
C LYS A 38 -11.91 -3.18 -2.17
N ASN A 39 -12.36 -2.09 -2.79
CA ASN A 39 -11.50 -1.10 -3.43
C ASN A 39 -10.55 -0.46 -2.41
N ALA A 40 -11.06 -0.07 -1.25
CA ALA A 40 -10.27 0.47 -0.15
C ALA A 40 -9.17 -0.50 0.31
N ARG A 41 -9.48 -1.80 0.39
CA ARG A 41 -8.49 -2.84 0.73
C ARG A 41 -7.41 -2.96 -0.35
N GLU A 42 -7.79 -3.01 -1.63
CA GLU A 42 -6.85 -3.13 -2.74
C GLU A 42 -5.92 -1.89 -2.83
N MET A 43 -6.47 -0.68 -2.61
CA MET A 43 -5.69 0.55 -2.55
C MET A 43 -4.67 0.50 -1.40
N LEU A 44 -5.09 0.03 -0.22
CA LEU A 44 -4.21 -0.09 0.94
C LEU A 44 -3.10 -1.12 0.71
N GLU A 45 -3.43 -2.28 0.14
CA GLU A 45 -2.45 -3.30 -0.23
C GLU A 45 -1.42 -2.77 -1.23
N SER A 46 -1.88 -2.05 -2.27
CA SER A 46 -1.02 -1.43 -3.28
C SER A 46 -0.12 -0.34 -2.70
N SER A 47 -0.69 0.53 -1.87
CA SER A 47 0.05 1.59 -1.19
C SER A 47 1.15 0.97 -0.33
N LEU A 48 0.82 0.02 0.55
CA LEU A 48 1.81 -0.66 1.39
C LEU A 48 2.90 -1.34 0.57
N ALA A 49 2.57 -1.94 -0.57
CA ALA A 49 3.54 -2.53 -1.47
C ALA A 49 4.51 -1.50 -2.05
N ALA A 50 4.02 -0.33 -2.46
CA ALA A 50 4.85 0.77 -2.96
C ALA A 50 5.83 1.28 -1.89
N TYR A 51 5.36 1.53 -0.66
CA TYR A 51 6.23 1.93 0.46
C TYR A 51 7.32 0.89 0.74
N LEU A 52 7.00 -0.40 0.64
CA LEU A 52 7.98 -1.48 0.85
C LEU A 52 8.98 -1.60 -0.29
N ASP A 53 8.56 -1.38 -1.53
CA ASP A 53 9.43 -1.43 -2.71
C ASP A 53 10.44 -0.26 -2.69
N GLU A 54 9.98 0.93 -2.28
CA GLU A 54 10.82 2.10 -2.08
C GLU A 54 11.65 2.05 -0.78
N GLY A 55 11.35 1.11 0.12
CA GLY A 55 12.01 0.99 1.42
C GLY A 55 11.67 2.13 2.39
N LEU A 56 10.53 2.80 2.18
CA LEU A 56 10.03 3.87 3.01
C LEU A 56 9.35 3.35 4.27
N GLU A 57 9.37 4.15 5.34
CA GLU A 57 8.64 3.84 6.56
C GLU A 57 7.14 4.00 6.35
N LEU A 58 6.37 3.04 6.86
CA LEU A 58 4.92 3.08 6.78
C LEU A 58 4.36 4.26 7.59
N PRO A 59 3.36 4.98 7.08
CA PRO A 59 2.75 6.10 7.80
C PRO A 59 2.19 5.62 9.16
N LYS A 60 2.33 6.47 10.18
CA LYS A 60 1.78 6.16 11.52
C LYS A 60 0.26 6.13 11.44
N VAL A 61 -0.33 5.13 12.10
CA VAL A 61 -1.78 5.01 12.23
C VAL A 61 -2.30 6.24 12.97
N VAL A 62 -3.18 7.00 12.33
CA VAL A 62 -3.85 8.16 12.93
C VAL A 62 -4.84 7.67 14.00
N ASN A 63 -4.97 8.40 15.11
CA ASN A 63 -5.88 8.04 16.20
C ASN A 63 -7.34 8.15 15.76
N MET A 64 -8.10 7.06 15.91
CA MET A 64 -9.55 7.01 15.63
C MET A 64 -10.37 8.04 16.42
N SER A 65 -9.87 8.50 17.57
CA SER A 65 -10.57 9.46 18.44
C SER A 65 -10.66 10.88 17.88
N GLU A 66 -9.87 11.22 16.85
CA GLU A 66 -9.88 12.55 16.22
C GLU A 66 -10.72 12.60 14.95
N LEU A 67 -11.20 11.45 14.46
CA LEU A 67 -11.98 11.34 13.24
C LEU A 67 -13.46 11.36 13.60
N SER A 68 -14.14 12.44 13.25
CA SER A 68 -15.59 12.56 13.35
C SER A 68 -16.13 12.85 11.95
N VAL A 69 -17.10 12.07 11.53
CA VAL A 69 -17.82 12.21 10.26
C VAL A 69 -19.30 12.39 10.59
N GLU A 70 -19.94 13.36 9.95
CA GLU A 70 -21.37 13.65 10.16
C GLU A 70 -22.27 12.68 9.36
N ASP A 71 -21.92 12.38 8.11
CA ASP A 71 -22.69 11.50 7.20
C ASP A 71 -21.84 10.31 6.72
N GLY A 72 -21.61 9.35 7.62
CA GLY A 72 -20.75 8.21 7.32
C GLY A 72 -20.45 7.30 8.51
N PHE A 73 -19.45 6.43 8.33
CA PHE A 73 -18.89 5.62 9.40
C PHE A 73 -17.39 5.42 9.21
N ILE A 74 -16.69 5.19 10.31
CA ILE A 74 -15.26 4.91 10.30
C ILE A 74 -15.08 3.41 10.51
N THR A 75 -14.23 2.79 9.70
CA THR A 75 -13.89 1.39 9.83
C THR A 75 -12.39 1.18 9.72
N LEU A 76 -11.92 0.03 10.22
CA LEU A 76 -10.52 -0.36 10.14
C LEU A 76 -10.34 -1.36 9.00
N ILE A 77 -9.61 -0.96 7.96
CA ILE A 77 -9.26 -1.85 6.86
C ILE A 77 -7.95 -2.55 7.19
N GLN A 78 -7.96 -3.88 7.07
CA GLN A 78 -6.80 -4.71 7.30
C GLN A 78 -6.20 -5.16 5.96
N ALA A 79 -4.91 -4.91 5.78
CA ALA A 79 -4.17 -5.34 4.62
C ALA A 79 -2.99 -6.26 5.02
N PRO A 80 -2.81 -7.40 4.35
CA PRO A 80 -1.63 -8.23 4.48
C PRO A 80 -0.44 -7.58 3.79
N ILE A 81 0.63 -7.40 4.55
CA ILE A 81 1.95 -7.07 4.03
C ILE A 81 2.69 -8.36 3.72
N PHE A 82 2.95 -8.55 2.42
CA PHE A 82 3.88 -9.56 1.92
C PHE A 82 5.27 -8.91 1.81
N LYS A 83 6.17 -9.24 2.74
CA LYS A 83 7.59 -8.93 2.53
C LYS A 83 8.07 -9.80 1.35
N LYS A 84 8.34 -9.19 0.19
CA LYS A 84 9.20 -9.87 -0.78
C LYS A 84 10.56 -10.09 -0.11
N TYR A 85 10.95 -11.35 0.03
CA TYR A 85 12.32 -11.69 0.42
C TYR A 85 13.25 -11.06 -0.61
N GLN A 86 13.99 -10.03 -0.21
CA GLN A 86 15.04 -9.43 -1.01
C GLN A 86 16.20 -10.43 -1.05
N SER A 87 16.11 -11.39 -1.98
CA SER A 87 17.26 -12.22 -2.31
C SER A 87 18.25 -11.30 -3.04
N HIS A 88 19.20 -10.77 -2.27
CA HIS A 88 20.36 -10.04 -2.75
C HIS A 88 21.12 -10.89 -3.79
N SER A 89 20.77 -10.79 -5.06
CA SER A 89 21.55 -11.33 -6.17
C SER A 89 22.72 -10.39 -6.51
N LYS A 90 23.60 -10.13 -5.54
CA LYS A 90 24.92 -9.57 -5.86
C LYS A 90 25.88 -10.70 -6.22
N LYS A 91 25.86 -11.11 -7.48
CA LYS A 91 26.99 -11.78 -8.14
C LYS A 91 27.24 -11.12 -9.50
N CYS A 92 27.77 -9.90 -9.45
CA CYS A 92 28.54 -9.35 -10.56
C CYS A 92 29.92 -10.04 -10.53
N TYR A 93 30.11 -11.10 -11.34
CA TYR A 93 31.45 -11.52 -11.71
C TYR A 93 31.96 -10.53 -12.76
N GLY A 94 32.72 -9.55 -12.27
CA GLY A 94 33.47 -8.63 -13.11
C GLY A 94 34.48 -9.38 -13.97
N SER A 95 34.36 -9.14 -15.27
CA SER A 95 35.41 -9.10 -16.29
C SER A 95 36.85 -9.26 -15.80
N ARG A 96 37.56 -10.24 -16.39
CA ARG A 96 38.98 -10.07 -16.71
C ARG A 96 39.26 -10.64 -18.10
N MET A 97 39.12 -9.76 -19.08
CA MET A 97 39.74 -9.89 -20.39
C MET A 97 41.25 -9.79 -20.16
N VAL A 98 42.00 -10.84 -20.45
CA VAL A 98 43.44 -10.71 -20.75
C VAL A 98 43.72 -11.54 -21.98
N SER A 99 43.89 -10.79 -23.06
CA SER A 99 44.59 -11.15 -24.28
C SER A 99 45.88 -11.88 -23.96
N GLN A 100 46.12 -13.03 -24.61
CA GLN A 100 47.46 -13.39 -25.05
C GLN A 100 47.38 -13.95 -26.48
N ILE A 101 47.61 -13.04 -27.42
CA ILE A 101 48.21 -13.33 -28.72
C ILE A 101 49.71 -13.14 -28.53
N SER A 102 50.49 -14.22 -28.63
CA SER A 102 51.76 -14.30 -29.39
C SER A 102 52.55 -15.57 -29.00
N ARG A 103 52.41 -16.61 -29.83
CA ARG A 103 53.45 -17.33 -30.61
C ARG A 103 54.93 -17.18 -30.18
N PRO A 104 55.80 -18.18 -30.43
CA PRO A 104 55.85 -19.05 -31.62
C PRO A 104 55.56 -20.53 -31.39
#